data_AF-A0A376YI52-F1
#
_entry.id   AF-A0A376YI52-F1
#
_cell.length_a   1.000
_cell.length_b   1.000
_cell.length_c   1.000
_cell.angle_alpha   90.00
_cell.angle_beta   90.00
_cell.angle_gamma   90.00
#
_symmetry.space_group_name_H-M   'P 1'
#
loop_
_entity.id
_entity.type
_entity.pdbx_description
1 polymer ?
#
loop_
_entity_poly.entity_id
_entity_poly.type
_entity_poly.pdbx_seq_one_letter_code
_entity_poly.pdbx_strand_id
1 'polypeptide(L)' 'MSAEHVLTMLNEHEVKFVDLRFTDTKGKRTARHYPCSSGEC' A
#
# COMPACT_ATOMS: atom_id res chain seq x y z
N MET A 1 -7.99 -12.38 0.10
CA MET A 1 -6.99 -11.72 0.97
C MET A 1 -7.71 -10.66 1.78
N SER A 2 -7.64 -10.72 3.12
CA SER A 2 -8.22 -9.68 3.99
C SER A 2 -7.27 -8.50 4.12
N ALA A 3 -7.80 -7.31 4.39
CA ALA A 3 -7.00 -6.12 4.69
C ALA A 3 -6.11 -6.33 5.92
N GLU A 4 -6.63 -7.03 6.93
CA GLU A 4 -5.90 -7.34 8.18
C GLU A 4 -4.67 -8.22 7.89
N HIS A 5 -4.81 -9.18 6.98
CA HIS A 5 -3.70 -10.07 6.63
C HIS A 5 -2.57 -9.31 5.92
N VAL A 6 -2.92 -8.37 5.02
CA VAL A 6 -1.93 -7.52 4.34
C VAL A 6 -1.26 -6.59 5.34
N LEU A 7 -2.01 -6.04 6.30
CA LEU A 7 -1.46 -5.19 7.34
C LEU A 7 -0.46 -5.94 8.23
N THR A 8 -0.77 -7.18 8.62
CA THR A 8 0.17 -8.02 9.36
C THR A 8 1.45 -8.25 8.56
N MET A 9 1.37 -8.53 7.26
CA MET A 9 2.55 -8.68 6.40
C MET A 9 3.38 -7.40 6.30
N LEU A 10 2.74 -6.23 6.22
CA LEU A 10 3.44 -4.94 6.17
C LEU A 10 4.22 -4.67 7.47
N ASN A 11 3.64 -5.03 8.62
CA ASN A 11 4.28 -4.92 9.93
C ASN A 11 5.42 -5.94 10.11
N GLU A 12 5.20 -7.21 9.73
CA GLU A 12 6.22 -8.28 9.82
C GLU A 12 7.48 -7.96 9.00
N HIS A 13 7.30 -7.33 7.85
CA HIS A 13 8.40 -6.96 6.96
C HIS A 13 8.95 -5.54 7.19
N GLU A 14 8.51 -4.86 8.26
CA GLU A 14 8.93 -3.49 8.61
C GLU A 14 8.87 -2.52 7.43
N VAL A 15 7.79 -2.62 6.63
CA VAL A 15 7.65 -1.88 5.37
C VAL A 15 7.45 -0.39 5.67
N LYS A 16 8.38 0.44 5.20
CA LYS A 16 8.35 1.90 5.42
C LYS A 16 7.46 2.66 4.46
N PHE A 17 7.22 2.11 3.26
CA PHE A 17 6.46 2.76 2.20
C PHE A 17 5.68 1.73 1.38
N VAL A 18 4.45 2.10 1.01
CA VAL A 18 3.61 1.32 0.10
C VAL A 18 3.42 2.10 -1.21
N ASP A 19 3.70 1.46 -2.34
CA ASP A 19 3.45 2.01 -3.66
C ASP A 19 2.13 1.46 -4.23
N LEU A 20 1.11 2.31 -4.25
CA LEU A 20 -0.19 1.95 -4.81
C LEU A 20 -0.22 2.30 -6.29
N ARG A 21 -0.37 1.27 -7.13
CA ARG A 21 -0.48 1.40 -8.58
C ARG A 21 -1.89 1.09 -9.03
N PHE A 22 -2.49 2.04 -9.72
CA PHE A 22 -3.81 1.87 -10.31
C PHE A 22 -3.84 2.42 -11.72
N THR A 23 -4.78 1.90 -12.50
CA THR A 23 -5.04 2.37 -13.86
C THR A 23 -6.39 3.05 -13.84
N ASP A 24 -6.44 4.32 -14.24
CA ASP A 24 -7.70 5.03 -14.41
C ASP A 24 -8.54 4.34 -15.51
N THR A 25 -9.85 4.55 -15.48
CA THR A 25 -10.80 4.23 -16.55
C THR A 25 -10.34 4.70 -17.95
N LYS A 26 -9.51 5.75 -18.02
CA LYS A 26 -8.88 6.25 -19.26
C LYS A 26 -7.61 5.49 -19.68
N GLY A 27 -7.25 4.40 -18.99
CA GLY A 27 -6.06 3.58 -19.29
C GLY A 27 -4.74 4.18 -18.80
N LYS A 28 -4.76 5.32 -18.07
CA LYS A 28 -3.55 5.95 -17.55
C LYS A 28 -3.10 5.28 -16.25
N ARG A 29 -1.85 4.80 -16.22
CA ARG A 29 -1.21 4.27 -15.01
C ARG A 29 -0.79 5.41 -14.10
N THR A 30 -1.15 5.31 -12.83
CA THR A 30 -0.75 6.25 -11.78
C THR A 30 -0.17 5.45 -10.62
N ALA A 31 0.92 5.96 -10.05
CA ALA A 31 1.53 5.42 -8.84
C ALA A 31 1.45 6.49 -7.74
N ARG A 32 1.11 6.07 -6.52
CA ARG A 32 1.09 6.91 -5.33
C ARG A 32 1.89 6.21 -4.24
N HIS A 33 2.94 6.88 -3.75
CA HIS A 33 3.71 6.43 -2.60
C HIS A 33 3.09 6.99 -1.32
N TYR A 34 2.77 6.10 -0.38
CA TYR A 34 2.33 6.47 0.96
C TYR A 34 3.34 5.99 2.00
N PRO A 35 3.72 6.86 2.96
CA PRO A 35 4.53 6.43 4.10
C PRO A 35 3.70 5.53 5.01
N CYS A 36 4.29 4.45 5.48
CA CYS A 36 3.70 3.63 6.54
C CYS A 36 4.20 4.18 7.88
N SER A 37 3.59 5.27 8.36
CA SER A 37 3.82 5.78 9.71
C SER A 37 3.07 4.91 10.71
N SER A 38 3.79 4.44 11.73
CA SER A 38 3.38 3.52 12.79
C SER A 38 2.01 3.83 13.42
N GLY A 39 0.93 3.35 12.78
CA GLY A 39 -0.46 3.48 13.27
C GLY A 39 -1.53 3.81 12.22
N GLU A 40 -1.18 4.11 10.97
CA GLU A 40 -2.16 4.38 9.89
C GLU A 40 -1.98 3.50 8.63
N CYS A 41 -1.10 2.50 8.74
CA CYS A 41 -1.34 1.21 8.12
C CYS A 41 -2.06 0.39 9.22
#